data_AF-A0A1Z3HVG6-F1
#
_entry.id   AF-A0A1Z3HVG6-F1
#
_cell.length_a   1.000
_cell.length_b   1.000
_cell.length_c   1.000
_cell.angle_alpha   90.00
_cell.angle_beta   90.00
_cell.angle_gamma   90.00
#
_symmetry.space_group_name_H-M   'P 1'
#
loop_
_entity.id
_entity.type
_entity.pdbx_description
1 polymer ?
#
loop_
_entity_poly.entity_id
_entity_poly.type
_entity_poly.pdbx_seq_one_letter_code
_entity_poly.pdbx_strand_id
1 'polypeptide(L)'
;MTTFQLLLSGTQNLTIYYSPHQRKSEDFMQKHSEPSLVTETMEAVQNIFGPDFFVVLDTERKPRRSWVVWEEDGKYPNVIVELLSDSTADTDRGLKKQIYQDTFRTPDYFWFDPNTLEFRGFHLVDGQYVEREPTAAGWLWSLAIAALSRDP
;
A
#
# COMPACT_ATOMS: atom_id res chain seq x y z
N MET A 1 -19.10 -2.25 -16.88
CA MET A 1 -17.66 -2.51 -16.69
C MET A 1 -16.98 -1.17 -16.49
N THR A 2 -16.58 -0.85 -15.27
CA THR A 2 -15.77 0.33 -14.98
C THR A 2 -14.32 -0.10 -15.05
N THR A 3 -13.54 0.49 -15.96
CA THR A 3 -12.12 0.17 -16.12
C THR A 3 -11.31 1.11 -15.23
N PHE A 4 -10.62 0.56 -14.24
CA PHE A 4 -9.60 1.30 -13.49
C PHE A 4 -8.32 1.32 -14.32
N GLN A 5 -7.93 2.49 -14.85
CA GLN A 5 -6.67 2.65 -15.57
C GLN A 5 -5.64 3.30 -14.63
N LEU A 6 -4.66 2.50 -14.20
CA LEU A 6 -3.46 3.04 -13.58
C LEU A 6 -2.50 3.50 -14.69
N LEU A 7 -2.42 4.80 -14.91
CA LEU A 7 -1.48 5.40 -15.87
C LEU A 7 -0.21 5.80 -15.13
N LEU A 8 0.89 5.11 -15.44
CA LEU A 8 2.22 5.41 -14.92
C LEU A 8 3.05 6.00 -16.06
N SER A 9 3.43 7.28 -15.96
CA SER A 9 4.35 7.91 -16.91
C SER A 9 5.70 8.14 -16.24
N GLY A 10 6.77 7.53 -16.78
CA GLY A 10 8.13 7.73 -16.28
C GLY A 10 9.14 6.73 -16.86
N THR A 11 10.41 7.13 -16.91
CA THR A 11 11.55 6.34 -17.39
C THR A 11 12.29 5.56 -16.28
N GLN A 12 11.78 5.61 -15.05
CA GLN A 12 12.46 5.05 -13.88
C GLN A 12 12.07 3.60 -13.57
N ASN A 13 12.93 2.90 -12.81
CA ASN A 13 12.74 1.51 -12.38
C ASN A 13 11.59 1.39 -11.37
N LEU A 14 10.38 1.28 -11.88
CA LEU A 14 9.18 0.99 -11.12
C LEU A 14 9.00 -0.52 -10.95
N THR A 15 8.85 -0.99 -9.70
CA THR A 15 8.34 -2.34 -9.43
C THR A 15 6.92 -2.25 -8.87
N ILE A 16 5.99 -2.89 -9.57
CA ILE A 16 4.60 -3.03 -9.14
C ILE A 16 4.45 -4.41 -8.52
N TYR A 17 3.87 -4.47 -7.33
CA TYR A 17 3.50 -5.72 -6.70
C TYR A 17 1.99 -5.80 -6.50
N TYR A 18 1.44 -6.96 -6.86
CA TYR A 18 0.05 -7.35 -6.68
C TYR A 18 0.04 -8.85 -6.40
N SER A 19 -0.71 -9.31 -5.39
CA SER A 19 -0.88 -10.74 -5.12
C SER A 19 -2.35 -11.13 -5.20
N PRO A 20 -2.75 -11.97 -6.19
CA PRO A 20 -4.12 -12.50 -6.25
C PRO A 20 -4.42 -13.51 -5.13
N HIS A 21 -3.38 -13.99 -4.44
CA HIS A 21 -3.45 -14.89 -3.29
C HIS A 21 -2.62 -14.29 -2.17
N GLN A 22 -3.16 -13.26 -1.54
CA GLN A 22 -2.52 -12.61 -0.41
C GLN A 22 -2.38 -13.62 0.73
N ARG A 23 -1.14 -14.01 1.02
CA ARG A 23 -0.83 -14.87 2.17
C ARG A 23 -1.01 -14.06 3.44
N LYS A 24 -1.69 -14.64 4.43
CA LYS A 24 -1.89 -13.96 5.71
C LYS A 24 -0.59 -13.99 6.51
N SER A 25 -0.47 -13.03 7.42
CA SER A 25 0.61 -12.92 8.42
C SER A 25 0.93 -14.27 9.09
N GLU A 26 -0.11 -15.04 9.39
CA GLU A 26 -0.09 -16.38 9.98
C GLU A 26 0.78 -17.37 9.18
N ASP A 27 0.73 -17.32 7.84
CA ASP A 27 1.51 -18.20 6.96
C ASP A 27 3.03 -17.91 7.05
N PHE A 28 3.40 -16.66 7.36
CA PHE A 28 4.80 -16.26 7.52
C PHE A 28 5.35 -16.57 8.91
N MET A 29 4.52 -16.39 9.94
CA MET A 29 4.88 -16.55 11.34
C MET A 29 5.11 -18.01 11.73
N GLN A 30 4.33 -18.93 11.16
CA GLN A 30 4.49 -20.37 11.43
C GLN A 30 5.84 -20.92 10.96
N LYS A 31 6.54 -20.22 10.06
CA LYS A 31 7.83 -20.64 9.52
C LYS A 31 9.04 -20.21 10.38
N HIS A 32 8.87 -19.30 11.35
CA HIS A 32 10.01 -18.64 12.03
C HIS A 32 9.90 -18.53 13.57
N SER A 33 8.90 -19.11 14.23
CA SER A 33 8.67 -18.90 15.67
C SER A 33 9.50 -19.81 16.60
N GLU A 34 10.28 -19.20 17.52
CA GLU A 34 10.66 -19.81 18.81
C GLU A 34 9.55 -19.61 19.86
N PRO A 35 9.28 -20.58 20.76
CA PRO A 35 8.02 -20.63 21.51
C PRO A 35 7.89 -19.71 22.74
N SER A 36 8.89 -18.89 23.09
CA SER A 36 8.96 -18.25 24.43
C SER A 36 8.59 -16.76 24.49
N LEU A 37 8.29 -16.10 23.37
CA LEU A 37 8.00 -14.64 23.31
C LEU A 37 6.57 -14.29 22.86
N VAL A 38 5.64 -15.24 22.93
CA VAL A 38 4.44 -15.29 22.08
C VAL A 38 3.18 -14.62 22.66
N THR A 39 3.25 -13.82 23.73
CA THR A 39 2.01 -13.30 24.37
C THR A 39 1.75 -11.82 24.17
N GLU A 40 2.76 -10.95 24.24
CA GLU A 40 2.59 -9.51 23.91
C GLU A 40 2.71 -9.23 22.40
N THR A 41 3.28 -10.16 21.65
CA THR A 41 3.52 -10.00 20.21
C THR A 41 2.30 -10.34 19.36
N MET A 42 1.28 -11.06 19.84
CA MET A 42 0.20 -11.60 18.99
C MET A 42 -0.77 -10.55 18.41
N GLU A 43 -1.06 -9.44 19.11
CA GLU A 43 -1.86 -8.34 18.52
C GLU A 43 -1.07 -7.57 17.44
N ALA A 44 0.24 -7.41 17.63
CA ALA A 44 1.12 -6.80 16.63
C ALA A 44 1.44 -7.76 15.46
N VAL A 45 1.46 -9.07 15.73
CA VAL A 45 1.75 -10.15 14.76
C VAL A 45 0.54 -10.52 13.90
N GLN A 46 -0.69 -10.37 14.40
CA GLN A 46 -1.90 -10.55 13.59
C GLN A 46 -2.00 -9.55 12.44
N ASN A 47 -1.36 -8.39 12.56
CA ASN A 47 -1.50 -7.26 11.65
C ASN A 47 -0.37 -7.12 10.61
N ILE A 48 0.17 -8.22 10.06
CA ILE A 48 0.91 -8.12 8.78
C ILE A 48 -0.12 -8.04 7.65
N PHE A 49 -0.54 -6.80 7.37
CA PHE A 49 -1.41 -6.45 6.27
C PHE A 49 -0.61 -6.36 4.98
N GLY A 50 -0.85 -7.30 4.05
CA GLY A 50 -0.54 -7.04 2.65
C GLY A 50 -1.53 -5.99 2.11
N PRO A 51 -1.07 -4.92 1.46
CA PRO A 51 -1.95 -4.13 0.64
C PRO A 51 -2.28 -4.87 -0.67
N ASP A 52 -3.49 -4.67 -1.20
CA ASP A 52 -3.89 -5.28 -2.47
C ASP A 52 -2.93 -4.92 -3.61
N PHE A 53 -2.54 -3.64 -3.66
CA PHE A 53 -1.61 -3.12 -4.65
C PHE A 53 -0.66 -2.10 -4.02
N PHE A 54 0.61 -2.16 -4.41
CA PHE A 54 1.58 -1.14 -4.00
C PHE A 54 2.71 -0.92 -4.99
N VAL A 55 3.37 0.22 -4.81
CA VAL A 55 4.54 0.66 -5.57
C VAL A 55 5.69 0.95 -4.62
N VAL A 56 6.87 0.47 -4.99
CA VAL A 56 8.15 0.88 -4.38
C VAL A 56 9.04 1.46 -5.48
N LEU A 57 9.64 2.61 -5.16
CA LEU A 57 10.55 3.36 -6.02
C LEU A 57 12.01 3.01 -5.69
N ASP A 58 12.93 3.38 -6.58
CA ASP A 58 14.39 3.23 -6.40
C ASP A 58 14.83 1.81 -6.02
N THR A 59 14.20 0.79 -6.59
CA THR A 59 14.55 -0.62 -6.35
C THR A 59 15.05 -1.30 -7.61
N GLU A 60 15.80 -2.38 -7.42
CA GLU A 60 16.22 -3.25 -8.52
C GLU A 60 15.00 -3.95 -9.15
N ARG A 61 14.94 -3.93 -10.49
CA ARG A 61 13.92 -4.65 -11.24
C ARG A 61 14.27 -6.13 -11.32
N LYS A 62 13.74 -6.92 -10.39
CA LYS A 62 13.87 -8.39 -10.37
C LYS A 62 12.55 -9.07 -9.97
N PRO A 63 12.32 -10.32 -10.40
CA PRO A 63 11.18 -11.12 -9.94
C PRO A 63 11.23 -11.32 -8.43
N ARG A 64 10.08 -11.17 -7.76
CA ARG A 64 9.92 -11.37 -6.31
C ARG A 64 8.67 -12.20 -6.05
N ARG A 65 8.73 -13.05 -5.03
CA ARG A 65 7.54 -13.78 -4.55
C ARG A 65 6.72 -12.96 -3.57
N SER A 66 7.39 -12.15 -2.76
CA SER A 66 6.82 -11.25 -1.76
C SER A 66 7.74 -10.06 -1.59
N TRP A 67 7.20 -8.95 -1.07
CA TRP A 67 8.00 -7.83 -0.59
C TRP A 67 8.17 -7.97 0.92
N VAL A 68 9.42 -8.09 1.36
CA VAL A 68 9.77 -8.25 2.77
C VAL A 68 10.69 -7.11 3.13
N VAL A 69 10.22 -6.19 3.98
CA VAL A 69 10.88 -4.90 4.22
C VAL A 69 12.34 -5.06 4.66
N TRP A 70 12.65 -6.02 5.54
CA TRP A 70 14.02 -6.26 6.00
C TRP A 70 14.92 -6.97 4.97
N GLU A 71 14.35 -7.60 3.94
CA GLU A 71 15.09 -8.15 2.81
C GLU A 71 15.32 -7.09 1.69
N GLU A 72 14.63 -5.94 1.78
CA GLU A 72 14.63 -4.86 0.77
C GLU A 72 15.15 -3.54 1.37
N ASP A 73 16.20 -3.61 2.20
CA ASP A 73 16.90 -2.45 2.78
C ASP A 73 16.00 -1.50 3.59
N GLY A 74 14.93 -2.03 4.20
CA GLY A 74 14.00 -1.22 4.98
C GLY A 74 13.02 -0.39 4.14
N LYS A 75 12.91 -0.66 2.83
CA LYS A 75 12.04 0.11 1.93
C LYS A 75 10.57 -0.25 2.10
N TYR A 76 9.81 0.73 2.59
CA TYR A 76 8.35 0.68 2.64
C TYR A 76 7.71 1.14 1.32
N PRO A 77 6.44 0.77 1.06
CA PRO A 77 5.69 1.27 -0.08
C PRO A 77 5.63 2.80 -0.17
N ASN A 78 5.88 3.31 -1.37
CA ASN A 78 5.69 4.72 -1.71
C ASN A 78 4.21 5.03 -2.04
N VAL A 79 3.52 4.06 -2.64
CA VAL A 79 2.09 4.15 -2.91
C VAL A 79 1.41 2.85 -2.50
N ILE A 80 0.26 2.95 -1.86
CA ILE A 80 -0.62 1.82 -1.55
C ILE A 80 -2.02 2.10 -2.12
N VAL A 81 -2.64 1.07 -2.72
CA VAL A 81 -4.03 1.09 -3.17
C VAL A 81 -4.73 -0.15 -2.62
N GLU A 82 -5.89 0.06 -1.99
CA GLU A 82 -6.78 -1.01 -1.51
C GLU A 82 -8.06 -1.07 -2.34
N LEU A 83 -8.55 -2.27 -2.60
CA LEU A 83 -9.85 -2.52 -3.24
C LEU A 83 -10.83 -2.96 -2.17
N LEU A 84 -11.80 -2.10 -1.87
CA LEU A 84 -12.71 -2.34 -0.77
C LEU A 84 -13.68 -3.48 -1.09
N SER A 85 -13.99 -4.24 -0.05
CA SER A 85 -15.08 -5.21 -0.01
C SER A 85 -15.90 -5.00 1.26
N ASP A 86 -17.10 -5.57 1.32
CA ASP A 86 -17.95 -5.51 2.51
C ASP A 86 -17.23 -6.00 3.78
N SER A 87 -16.24 -6.89 3.63
CA SER A 87 -15.48 -7.48 4.75
C SER A 87 -14.22 -6.71 5.17
N THR A 88 -13.69 -5.84 4.30
CA THR A 88 -12.41 -5.14 4.54
C THR A 88 -12.56 -3.62 4.64
N ALA A 89 -13.66 -3.08 4.10
CA ALA A 89 -14.02 -1.67 4.04
C ALA A 89 -13.70 -0.87 5.31
N ASP A 90 -14.15 -1.32 6.47
CA ASP A 90 -13.94 -0.61 7.74
C ASP A 90 -12.48 -0.63 8.20
N THR A 91 -11.79 -1.74 7.94
CA THR A 91 -10.37 -1.91 8.30
C THR A 91 -9.48 -1.06 7.40
N ASP A 92 -9.75 -1.05 6.08
CA ASP A 92 -9.00 -0.26 5.09
C ASP A 92 -9.16 1.24 5.37
N ARG A 93 -10.40 1.72 5.60
CA ARG A 93 -10.67 3.14 5.91
C ARG A 93 -10.16 3.56 7.30
N GLY A 94 -10.05 2.63 8.25
CA GLY A 94 -9.66 2.88 9.64
C GLY A 94 -8.24 2.44 9.97
N LEU A 95 -8.10 1.23 10.54
CA LEU A 95 -6.85 0.74 11.14
C LEU A 95 -5.69 0.70 10.15
N LYS A 96 -5.89 0.18 8.93
CA LYS A 96 -4.82 0.13 7.92
C LYS A 96 -4.38 1.52 7.49
N LYS A 97 -5.34 2.44 7.23
CA LYS A 97 -5.02 3.85 6.96
C LYS A 97 -4.15 4.45 8.05
N GLN A 98 -4.46 4.20 9.32
CA GLN A 98 -3.65 4.67 10.44
C GLN A 98 -2.25 4.05 10.44
N ILE A 99 -2.12 2.73 10.24
CA ILE A 99 -0.82 2.06 10.17
C ILE A 99 0.03 2.59 9.01
N TYR A 100 -0.58 2.80 7.84
CA TYR A 100 0.12 3.35 6.69
C TYR A 100 0.59 4.78 6.95
N GLN A 101 -0.18 5.57 7.70
CA GLN A 101 0.16 6.94 8.09
C GLN A 101 1.28 6.99 9.14
N ASP A 102 1.12 6.26 10.24
CA ASP A 102 1.90 6.46 11.46
C ASP A 102 3.15 5.59 11.49
N THR A 103 3.07 4.39 10.92
CA THR A 103 4.14 3.38 10.93
C THR A 103 4.87 3.33 9.59
N PHE A 104 4.16 3.09 8.48
CA PHE A 104 4.83 2.92 7.18
C PHE A 104 5.25 4.27 6.60
N ARG A 105 4.60 5.35 7.03
CA ARG A 105 4.80 6.71 6.51
C ARG A 105 4.67 6.73 4.98
N THR A 106 3.72 5.95 4.46
CA THR A 106 3.49 5.82 3.02
C THR A 106 3.06 7.18 2.46
N PRO A 107 3.77 7.76 1.48
CA PRO A 107 3.45 9.08 0.94
C PRO A 107 2.06 9.21 0.33
N ASP A 108 1.60 8.23 -0.46
CA ASP A 108 0.26 8.27 -1.06
C ASP A 108 -0.53 6.97 -0.76
N TYR A 109 -1.75 7.12 -0.27
CA TYR A 109 -2.67 6.02 0.00
C TYR A 109 -4.00 6.24 -0.73
N PHE A 110 -4.51 5.20 -1.38
CA PHE A 110 -5.79 5.24 -2.09
C PHE A 110 -6.66 4.04 -1.73
N TRP A 111 -7.96 4.21 -1.86
CA TRP A 111 -8.88 3.08 -1.92
C TRP A 111 -9.94 3.29 -2.99
N PHE A 112 -10.44 2.17 -3.51
CA PHE A 112 -11.55 2.13 -4.44
C PHE A 112 -12.59 1.12 -3.99
N ASP A 113 -13.85 1.55 -3.89
CA ASP A 113 -14.99 0.68 -3.65
C ASP A 113 -15.67 0.34 -4.99
N PRO A 114 -15.60 -0.92 -5.46
CA PRO A 114 -16.18 -1.30 -6.75
C PRO A 114 -17.72 -1.33 -6.74
N ASN A 115 -18.36 -1.41 -5.57
CA ASN A 115 -19.82 -1.45 -5.45
C ASN A 115 -20.42 -0.04 -5.51
N THR A 116 -19.78 0.92 -4.86
CA THR A 116 -20.26 2.32 -4.81
C THR A 116 -19.58 3.24 -5.82
N LEU A 117 -18.47 2.79 -6.43
CA LEU A 117 -17.55 3.59 -7.24
C LEU A 117 -16.87 4.73 -6.47
N GLU A 118 -16.88 4.68 -5.13
CA GLU A 118 -16.13 5.61 -4.29
C GLU A 118 -14.62 5.45 -4.56
N PHE A 119 -13.98 6.53 -4.99
CA PHE A 119 -12.54 6.60 -5.14
C PHE A 119 -12.01 7.74 -4.29
N ARG A 120 -11.04 7.42 -3.42
CA ARG A 120 -10.44 8.37 -2.47
C ARG A 120 -8.94 8.22 -2.46
N GLY A 121 -8.26 9.33 -2.24
CA GLY A 121 -6.80 9.40 -2.20
C GLY A 121 -6.35 10.34 -1.11
N PHE A 122 -5.20 10.03 -0.55
CA PHE A 122 -4.61 10.75 0.57
C PHE A 122 -3.12 10.95 0.30
N HIS A 123 -2.63 12.13 0.65
CA HIS A 123 -1.21 12.44 0.64
C HIS A 123 -0.73 12.74 2.05
N LEU A 124 0.42 12.18 2.43
CA LEU A 124 1.01 12.39 3.75
C LEU A 124 1.69 13.76 3.82
N VAL A 125 1.18 14.65 4.68
CA VAL A 125 1.73 16.00 4.94
C VAL A 125 1.96 16.12 6.43
N ASP A 126 3.20 16.43 6.84
CA ASP A 126 3.59 16.58 8.25
C ASP A 126 3.14 15.40 9.14
N GLY A 127 3.21 14.18 8.59
CA GLY A 127 2.86 12.94 9.27
C GLY A 127 1.37 12.64 9.34
N GLN A 128 0.50 13.42 8.68
CA GLN A 128 -0.94 13.16 8.59
C GLN A 128 -1.44 13.07 7.15
N TYR A 129 -2.38 12.17 6.92
CA TYR A 129 -3.02 12.04 5.62
C TYR A 129 -4.04 13.15 5.37
N VAL A 130 -3.77 13.95 4.35
CA VAL A 130 -4.68 14.94 3.81
C VAL A 130 -5.39 14.36 2.59
N GLU A 131 -6.72 14.39 2.60
CA GLU A 131 -7.53 13.92 1.48
C GLU A 131 -7.29 14.75 0.22
N ARG A 132 -7.31 14.09 -0.93
CA ARG A 132 -7.07 14.66 -2.24
C ARG A 132 -8.39 14.73 -2.99
N GLU A 133 -8.68 15.92 -3.50
CA GLU A 133 -9.79 16.10 -4.43
C GLU A 133 -9.44 15.54 -5.81
N PRO A 134 -10.36 14.79 -6.44
CA PRO A 134 -10.22 14.40 -7.84
C PRO A 134 -10.19 15.63 -8.75
N THR A 135 -9.49 15.50 -9.87
CA THR A 135 -9.56 16.48 -10.97
C THR A 135 -10.96 16.50 -11.59
N ALA A 136 -11.24 17.48 -12.46
CA ALA A 136 -12.50 17.56 -13.21
C ALA A 136 -12.81 16.30 -14.06
N ALA A 137 -11.78 15.53 -14.43
CA ALA A 137 -11.92 14.25 -15.13
C ALA A 137 -12.12 13.04 -14.18
N GLY A 138 -12.21 13.27 -12.87
CA GLY A 138 -12.33 12.24 -11.85
C GLY A 138 -11.00 11.57 -11.46
N TRP A 139 -9.85 12.10 -11.91
CA TRP A 139 -8.55 11.48 -11.66
C TRP A 139 -7.93 11.92 -10.32
N LEU A 140 -7.27 10.99 -9.65
CA LEU A 140 -6.39 11.25 -8.51
C LEU A 140 -4.95 10.91 -8.90
N TRP A 141 -4.04 11.87 -8.72
CA TRP A 141 -2.62 11.73 -9.06
C TRP A 141 -1.80 11.42 -7.81
N SER A 142 -0.92 10.41 -7.86
CA SER A 142 0.12 10.22 -6.83
C SER A 142 1.16 11.35 -6.91
N LEU A 143 1.41 12.06 -5.80
CA LEU A 143 2.48 13.06 -5.76
C LEU A 143 3.85 12.39 -5.64
N ALA A 144 3.94 11.24 -4.98
CA ALA A 144 5.17 10.47 -4.86
C ALA A 144 5.72 10.07 -6.24
N ILE A 145 4.84 9.66 -7.16
CA ILE A 145 5.23 9.31 -8.53
C ILE A 145 5.39 10.57 -9.39
N ALA A 146 4.50 11.56 -9.26
CA ALA A 146 4.59 12.79 -10.07
C ALA A 146 5.83 13.64 -9.76
N ALA A 147 6.37 13.57 -8.54
CA ALA A 147 7.63 14.24 -8.19
C ALA A 147 8.81 13.73 -9.05
N LEU A 148 8.75 12.48 -9.50
CA LEU A 148 9.80 11.86 -10.33
C LEU A 148 9.75 12.26 -11.81
N SER A 149 8.63 12.81 -12.28
CA SER A 149 8.50 13.28 -13.67
C SER A 149 8.85 14.76 -13.85
N ARG A 150 9.27 15.44 -12.77
CA ARG A 150 9.61 16.87 -12.75
C ARG A 150 11.10 17.18 -12.79
N ASP A 151 11.96 16.18 -13.03
CA ASP A 151 13.35 16.47 -13.38
C ASP A 151 13.45 16.82 -14.89
N PRO A 152 14.11 17.94 -15.26
CA PRO A 152 14.19 18.45 -16.63
C PRO A 152 15.03 17.60 -17.59
#